data_AF-A0A0W0RQ07-F1
#
_entry.id   AF-A0A0W0RQ07-F1
#
_cell.length_a   1.000
_cell.length_b   1.000
_cell.length_c   1.000
_cell.angle_alpha   90.00
_cell.angle_beta   90.00
_cell.angle_gamma   90.00
#
_symmetry.space_group_name_H-M   'P 1'
#
loop_
_entity.id
_entity.type
_entity.pdbx_description
1 polymer ?
#
loop_
_entity_poly.entity_id
_entity_poly.type
_entity_poly.pdbx_seq_one_letter_code
_entity_poly.pdbx_strand_id
1 'polypeptide(L)'
;MARITVTLPDNLHKQIIKIAGKENDSLSYTTTRLVEIGLMVMNSKSENKDEQKTANIEEYCQKLIIQINGIIKEIAIDKFNFGDDKIVQITKDTLSKFNKLKGIQQESL
;
A
#
# COMPACT_ATOMS: atom_id res chain seq x y z
N MET A 1 5.95 12.05 27.51
CA MET A 1 5.04 11.76 26.38
C MET A 1 3.63 12.12 26.78
N ALA A 2 2.85 12.73 25.89
CA ALA A 2 1.43 12.95 26.13
C ALA A 2 0.70 11.59 26.14
N ARG A 3 -0.15 11.36 27.14
CA ARG A 3 -0.96 10.15 27.25
C ARG A 3 -2.40 10.51 26.91
N ILE A 4 -2.98 9.79 25.96
CA ILE A 4 -4.34 10.01 25.50
C ILE A 4 -5.16 8.77 25.85
N THR A 5 -6.33 8.97 26.44
CA THR A 5 -7.32 7.90 26.65
C THR A 5 -8.39 8.05 25.59
N VAL A 6 -8.66 6.98 24.85
CA VAL A 6 -9.61 6.99 23.75
C VAL A 6 -10.66 5.93 24.01
N THR A 7 -11.93 6.33 24.01
CA THR A 7 -13.06 5.41 24.10
C THR A 7 -13.51 5.07 22.69
N LEU A 8 -13.58 3.79 22.36
CA LEU A 8 -13.97 3.31 21.04
C LEU A 8 -15.27 2.51 21.14
N PRO A 9 -16.17 2.62 20.15
CA PRO A 9 -17.30 1.71 20.02
C PRO A 9 -16.82 0.25 19.93
N ASP A 10 -17.58 -0.68 20.51
CA ASP A 10 -17.19 -2.10 20.61
C ASP A 10 -16.90 -2.75 19.27
N ASN A 11 -17.64 -2.39 18.22
CA ASN A 11 -17.45 -2.90 16.87
C ASN A 11 -16.09 -2.47 16.29
N LEU A 12 -15.70 -1.21 16.52
CA LEU A 12 -14.44 -0.64 16.05
C LEU A 12 -13.27 -1.23 16.84
N HIS A 13 -13.41 -1.31 18.17
CA HIS A 13 -12.41 -1.94 19.04
C HIS A 13 -12.10 -3.38 18.61
N LYS A 14 -13.13 -4.20 18.34
CA LYS A 14 -12.95 -5.58 17.83
C LYS A 14 -12.22 -5.64 16.49
N GLN A 15 -12.50 -4.70 15.59
CA GLN A 15 -11.80 -4.65 14.29
C GLN A 15 -10.33 -4.28 14.46
N ILE A 16 -10.01 -3.30 15.30
CA ILE A 16 -8.63 -2.88 15.54
C ILE A 16 -7.84 -4.01 16.23
N ILE A 17 -8.44 -4.72 17.19
CA ILE A 17 -7.81 -5.92 17.79
C ILE A 17 -7.48 -6.96 16.71
N LYS A 18 -8.42 -7.22 15.79
CA LYS A 18 -8.20 -8.20 14.70
C LYS A 18 -7.04 -7.78 13.79
N ILE A 19 -6.91 -6.49 13.49
CA ILE A 19 -5.80 -5.94 12.70
C ILE A 19 -4.48 -6.09 13.47
N ALA A 20 -4.44 -5.65 14.73
CA ALA A 20 -3.26 -5.74 15.58
C ALA A 20 -2.77 -7.20 15.71
N GLY A 21 -3.69 -8.15 15.93
CA GLY A 21 -3.35 -9.56 16.02
C GLY A 21 -2.85 -10.17 14.71
N LYS A 22 -3.31 -9.68 13.55
CA LYS A 22 -2.83 -10.13 12.24
C LYS A 22 -1.42 -9.62 11.94
N GLU A 23 -1.10 -8.39 12.36
CA GLU A 23 0.20 -7.75 12.13
C GLU A 23 1.22 -8.02 13.26
N ASN A 24 0.83 -8.76 14.30
CA ASN A 24 1.62 -9.02 15.50
C ASN A 24 2.08 -7.73 16.22
N ASP A 25 1.22 -6.71 16.20
CA ASP A 25 1.46 -5.38 16.75
C ASP A 25 0.67 -5.14 18.04
N SER A 26 1.09 -4.13 18.82
CA SER A 26 0.30 -3.69 20.00
C SER A 26 -0.94 -2.89 19.58
N LEU A 27 -2.04 -3.08 20.32
CA LEU A 27 -3.29 -2.36 20.07
C LEU A 27 -3.11 -0.83 20.06
N SER A 28 -2.29 -0.30 20.98
CA SER A 28 -1.95 1.13 21.05
C SER A 28 -1.18 1.61 19.84
N TYR A 29 -0.25 0.81 19.32
CA TYR A 29 0.51 1.16 18.14
C TYR A 29 -0.39 1.16 16.89
N THR A 30 -1.17 0.09 16.70
CA THR A 30 -2.16 0.01 15.61
C THR A 30 -3.17 1.16 15.66
N THR A 31 -3.66 1.51 16.84
CA THR A 31 -4.58 2.64 17.02
C THR A 31 -3.92 3.97 16.62
N THR A 32 -2.68 4.19 17.06
CA THR A 32 -1.92 5.42 16.74
C THR A 32 -1.71 5.55 15.23
N ARG A 33 -1.29 4.46 14.58
CA ARG A 33 -1.07 4.41 13.13
C ARG A 33 -2.35 4.67 12.34
N LEU A 34 -3.48 4.11 12.76
CA LEU A 34 -4.77 4.37 12.11
C LEU A 34 -5.22 5.82 12.26
N VAL A 35 -5.01 6.42 13.44
CA VAL A 35 -5.30 7.85 13.68
C VAL A 35 -4.42 8.73 12.82
N GLU A 36 -3.13 8.44 12.72
CA GLU A 36 -2.18 9.18 11.87
C GLU A 36 -2.58 9.16 10.40
N ILE A 37 -2.93 7.98 9.86
CA ILE A 37 -3.45 7.84 8.49
C ILE A 37 -4.75 8.65 8.32
N GLY A 38 -5.66 8.57 9.30
CA GLY A 38 -6.91 9.33 9.28
C GLY A 38 -6.68 10.85 9.24
N LEU A 39 -5.72 11.36 10.02
CA LEU A 39 -5.34 12.77 10.03
C LEU A 39 -4.70 13.20 8.70
N MET A 40 -3.83 12.37 8.11
CA MET A 40 -3.26 12.64 6.80
C MET A 40 -4.33 12.76 5.71
N VAL A 41 -5.31 11.84 5.71
CA VAL A 41 -6.44 11.85 4.75
C VAL A 41 -7.40 13.00 5.00
N MET A 42 -7.56 13.43 6.26
CA MET A 42 -8.42 14.57 6.59
C MET A 42 -7.77 15.89 6.19
N ASN A 43 -6.46 16.05 6.44
CA ASN A 43 -5.70 17.23 6.06
C ASN A 43 -5.63 17.40 4.53
N SER A 44 -5.51 16.30 3.78
CA SER A 44 -5.52 16.35 2.31
C SER A 44 -6.88 16.72 1.71
N LYS A 45 -7.99 16.60 2.47
CA LYS A 45 -9.32 17.05 2.04
C LYS A 45 -9.64 18.50 2.42
N SER A 46 -9.03 19.03 3.47
CA SER A 46 -9.27 20.41 3.93
C SER A 46 -8.49 21.46 3.14
N GLU A 47 -7.46 21.08 2.41
CA GLU A 47 -6.66 21.98 1.59
C GLU A 47 -7.04 21.84 0.10
N ASN A 48 -8.01 22.62 -0.38
CA ASN A 48 -8.21 22.90 -1.81
C ASN A 48 -7.05 23.76 -2.39
N LYS A 49 -5.80 23.42 -2.02
CA LYS A 49 -4.52 23.95 -2.54
C LYS A 49 -3.52 22.81 -2.85
N ASP A 50 -3.88 21.55 -2.64
CA ASP A 50 -2.95 20.41 -2.54
C ASP A 50 -2.78 19.54 -3.81
N GLU A 51 -2.98 20.04 -5.02
CA GLU A 51 -2.61 19.28 -6.23
C GLU A 51 -1.09 18.98 -6.27
N GLN A 52 -0.25 19.90 -5.78
CA GLN A 52 1.20 19.71 -5.75
C GLN A 52 1.69 18.76 -4.65
N LYS A 53 1.09 18.74 -3.46
CA LYS A 53 1.51 17.80 -2.40
C LYS A 53 1.05 16.39 -2.68
N THR A 54 -0.15 16.21 -3.23
CA THR A 54 -0.64 14.90 -3.66
C THR A 54 0.25 14.35 -4.77
N ALA A 55 0.67 15.19 -5.73
CA ALA A 55 1.66 14.82 -6.75
C ALA A 55 3.01 14.41 -6.15
N ASN A 56 3.52 15.09 -5.13
CA ASN A 56 4.78 14.72 -4.47
C ASN A 56 4.71 13.37 -3.73
N ILE A 57 3.57 13.08 -3.08
CA ILE A 57 3.34 11.78 -2.43
C ILE A 57 3.22 10.69 -3.48
N GLU A 58 2.50 10.95 -4.56
CA GLU A 58 2.35 10.01 -5.67
C GLU A 58 3.69 9.72 -6.35
N GLU A 59 4.51 10.75 -6.61
CA GLU A 59 5.86 10.64 -7.14
C GLU A 59 6.77 9.82 -6.21
N TYR A 60 6.68 10.05 -4.90
CA TYR A 60 7.42 9.27 -3.91
C TYR A 60 7.01 7.80 -3.90
N CYS A 61 5.70 7.52 -3.93
CA CYS A 61 5.18 6.15 -4.04
C CYS A 61 5.63 5.48 -5.34
N GLN A 62 5.61 6.19 -6.47
CA GLN A 62 6.11 5.68 -7.75
C GLN A 62 7.61 5.34 -7.68
N LYS A 63 8.43 6.20 -7.07
CA LYS A 63 9.87 5.93 -6.84
C LYS A 63 10.08 4.67 -5.99
N LEU A 64 9.32 4.51 -4.92
CA LEU A 64 9.39 3.30 -4.08
C LEU A 64 9.00 2.04 -4.85
N ILE A 65 7.94 2.09 -5.66
CA ILE A 65 7.52 0.96 -6.50
C ILE A 65 8.63 0.55 -7.47
N ILE A 66 9.29 1.52 -8.12
CA ILE A 66 10.40 1.26 -9.05
C ILE A 66 11.57 0.59 -8.31
N GLN A 67 11.96 1.12 -7.14
CA GLN A 67 13.05 0.57 -6.34
C GLN A 67 12.78 -0.87 -5.89
N ILE A 68 11.58 -1.13 -5.37
CA ILE A 68 11.15 -2.47 -4.95
C ILE A 68 11.15 -3.44 -6.13
N ASN A 69 10.61 -3.02 -7.29
CA ASN A 69 10.61 -3.84 -8.49
C ASN A 69 12.02 -4.17 -8.98
N GLY A 70 12.96 -3.23 -8.90
CA GLY A 70 14.37 -3.46 -9.20
C GLY A 70 14.99 -4.52 -8.29
N ILE A 71 14.82 -4.37 -6.97
CA ILE A 71 15.33 -5.34 -5.99
C ILE A 71 14.74 -6.74 -6.22
N ILE A 72 13.43 -6.84 -6.48
CA ILE A 72 12.78 -8.13 -6.74
C ILE A 72 13.34 -8.78 -8.01
N LYS A 73 13.59 -7.99 -9.07
CA LYS A 73 14.20 -8.51 -10.31
C LYS A 73 15.62 -9.03 -10.05
N GLU A 74 16.44 -8.28 -9.32
CA GLU A 74 17.79 -8.73 -8.94
C GLU A 74 17.75 -10.04 -8.15
N ILE A 75 16.83 -10.18 -7.19
CA ILE A 75 16.64 -11.42 -6.44
C ILE A 75 16.18 -12.56 -7.36
N ALA A 76 15.28 -12.30 -8.30
CA ALA A 76 14.79 -13.30 -9.26
C ALA A 76 15.92 -13.83 -10.17
N ILE A 77 16.82 -12.95 -10.60
CA ILE A 77 17.98 -13.31 -11.42
C ILE A 77 19.01 -14.06 -10.56
N ASP A 78 19.45 -13.49 -9.44
CA ASP A 78 20.54 -14.04 -8.62
C ASP A 78 20.16 -15.33 -7.88
N LYS A 79 18.96 -15.41 -7.30
CA LYS A 79 18.54 -16.55 -6.46
C LYS A 79 17.78 -17.62 -7.21
N PHE A 80 17.06 -17.26 -8.27
CA PHE A 80 16.18 -18.17 -8.98
C PHE A 80 16.61 -18.42 -10.43
N ASN A 81 17.69 -17.78 -10.87
CA ASN A 81 18.26 -17.91 -12.21
C ASN A 81 17.22 -17.68 -13.31
N PHE A 82 16.29 -16.75 -13.06
CA PHE A 82 15.29 -16.38 -14.05
C PHE A 82 15.96 -15.55 -15.13
N GLY A 83 15.88 -16.01 -16.38
CA GLY A 83 16.22 -15.19 -17.53
C GLY A 83 15.18 -14.09 -17.74
N ASP A 84 15.57 -13.03 -18.44
CA ASP A 84 14.72 -11.88 -18.75
C ASP A 84 13.37 -12.29 -19.37
N ASP A 85 13.39 -13.28 -20.27
CA ASP A 85 12.19 -13.81 -20.94
C ASP A 85 11.15 -14.33 -19.95
N LYS A 86 11.62 -15.02 -18.90
CA LYS A 86 10.76 -15.61 -17.86
C LYS A 86 10.19 -14.52 -16.95
N ILE A 87 10.97 -13.48 -16.66
CA ILE A 87 10.51 -12.31 -15.90
C ILE A 87 9.43 -11.55 -16.69
N VAL A 88 9.63 -11.37 -18.00
CA VAL A 88 8.64 -10.76 -18.90
C VAL A 88 7.36 -11.59 -18.94
N GLN A 89 7.46 -12.91 -19.06
CA GLN A 89 6.30 -13.80 -19.07
C GLN A 89 5.51 -13.72 -17.76
N ILE A 90 6.18 -13.83 -16.60
CA ILE A 90 5.54 -13.71 -15.29
C ILE A 90 4.84 -12.35 -15.14
N THR A 91 5.49 -11.28 -15.59
CA THR A 91 4.92 -9.93 -15.55
C THR A 91 3.65 -9.85 -16.39
N LYS A 92 3.69 -10.37 -17.62
CA LYS A 92 2.55 -10.40 -18.56
C LYS A 92 1.37 -11.20 -18.01
N ASP A 93 1.63 -12.40 -17.47
CA ASP A 93 0.60 -13.28 -16.93
C ASP A 93 -0.06 -12.66 -15.69
N THR A 94 0.74 -12.04 -14.82
CA THR A 94 0.25 -11.38 -13.60
C THR A 94 -0.55 -10.12 -13.92
N LEU A 95 -0.10 -9.30 -14.89
CA LEU A 95 -0.85 -8.14 -15.37
C LEU A 95 -2.17 -8.54 -16.04
N SER A 96 -2.16 -9.58 -16.87
CA SER A 96 -3.39 -10.11 -17.48
C SER A 96 -4.40 -10.54 -16.42
N LYS A 97 -3.93 -11.23 -15.37
CA LYS A 97 -4.77 -11.66 -14.25
C LYS A 97 -5.30 -10.49 -13.43
N PHE A 98 -4.45 -9.49 -13.18
CA PHE A 98 -4.86 -8.25 -12.48
C PHE A 98 -5.95 -7.51 -13.26
N ASN A 99 -5.77 -7.32 -14.57
CA ASN A 99 -6.75 -6.64 -15.42
C ASN A 99 -8.09 -7.38 -15.45
N LYS A 100 -8.07 -8.72 -15.55
CA LYS A 100 -9.27 -9.56 -15.45
C LYS A 100 -10.00 -9.39 -14.12
N LEU A 101 -9.27 -9.37 -13.00
CA LEU A 101 -9.83 -9.18 -11.65
C LEU A 101 -10.39 -7.77 -11.43
N LYS A 102 -9.79 -6.77 -12.07
CA LYS A 102 -10.25 -5.37 -12.03
C LYS A 102 -11.37 -5.07 -13.02
N GLY A 103 -11.79 -6.03 -13.85
CA GLY A 103 -12.80 -5.82 -14.88
C GLY A 103 -12.37 -4.87 -16.00
N ILE A 104 -11.06 -4.64 -16.15
CA ILE A 104 -10.49 -3.81 -17.21
C ILE A 104 -10.45 -4.69 -18.47
N GLN A 105 -11.51 -4.62 -19.27
CA GLN A 105 -11.48 -5.18 -20.63
C GLN A 105 -10.48 -4.36 -21.43
N GLN A 106 -9.47 -5.00 -22.01
CA GLN A 106 -8.60 -4.35 -22.98
C GLN A 106 -9.50 -3.97 -24.17
N GLU A 107 -9.79 -2.69 -24.34
CA GLU A 107 -10.20 -2.19 -25.66
C GLU A 107 -9.04 -2.46 -26.61
N SER A 108 -9.32 -3.29 -27.61
CA SER A 108 -8.48 -3.47 -28.78
C SER A 108 -8.34 -2.12 -29.48
N LEU A 109 -7.10 -1.62 -29.58
CA LEU A 109 -6.70 -0.68 -30.63
C LEU A 109 -6.65 -1.41 -31.98
#